data_AF-A0A7I7UK98-F1
#
_entry.id   AF-A0A7I7UK98-F1
#
_cell.length_a   1.000
_cell.length_b   1.000
_cell.length_c   1.000
_cell.angle_alpha   90.00
_cell.angle_beta   90.00
_cell.angle_gamma   90.00
#
_symmetry.space_group_name_H-M   'P 1'
#
loop_
_entity.id
_entity.type
_entity.pdbx_description
1 polymer ?
#
loop_
_entity_poly.entity_id
_entity_poly.type
_entity_poly.pdbx_seq_one_letter_code
_entity_poly.pdbx_strand_id
1 'polypeptide(L)'
;MNMNALHRPGAIALTTTRRWGGYMNGEAKVWLVEHDIELDPAATKRFANVWRDVAGVDDHIRDTALLAAARYLAGEATPASVGKTLARARSRVAAQWVAAKVVAKLAVGDGAAEAATAREVGVDRMALRRWLGKR
;
A
#
# COMPACT_ATOMS: atom_id res chain seq x y z
N MET A 1 42.68 -4.99 -28.32
CA MET A 1 42.04 -3.89 -27.55
C MET A 1 41.08 -3.18 -28.48
N ASN A 2 39.79 -3.24 -28.20
CA ASN A 2 38.78 -2.42 -28.88
C ASN A 2 37.81 -1.91 -27.81
N MET A 3 37.67 -0.59 -27.70
CA MET A 3 36.92 0.12 -26.66
C MET A 3 35.76 0.90 -27.29
N ASN A 4 34.61 0.88 -26.58
CA ASN A 4 33.41 1.71 -26.69
C ASN A 4 32.53 1.56 -27.95
N ALA A 5 31.29 1.05 -27.87
CA ALA A 5 30.09 1.43 -27.07
C ALA A 5 29.15 2.31 -27.91
N LEU A 6 27.93 1.80 -28.16
CA LEU A 6 26.63 2.44 -27.86
C LEU A 6 25.49 1.93 -28.77
N HIS A 7 24.34 1.80 -28.11
CA HIS A 7 22.97 1.92 -28.62
C HIS A 7 22.34 0.77 -29.41
N ARG A 8 21.54 -0.01 -28.68
CA ARG A 8 20.40 -0.76 -29.22
C ARG A 8 19.27 0.21 -29.58
N PRO A 9 18.72 0.17 -30.81
CA PRO A 9 17.49 0.89 -31.14
C PRO A 9 16.27 0.05 -30.73
N GLY A 10 15.35 0.66 -30.02
CA GLY A 10 14.10 0.02 -29.58
C GLY A 10 13.11 1.04 -29.01
N ALA A 11 12.99 2.21 -29.65
CA ALA A 11 11.94 3.16 -29.35
C ALA A 11 10.62 2.61 -29.90
N ILE A 12 9.77 2.08 -29.01
CA ILE A 12 8.36 1.85 -29.35
C ILE A 12 7.68 3.21 -29.29
N ALA A 13 7.41 3.75 -30.47
CA ALA A 13 6.54 4.91 -30.66
C ALA A 13 5.12 4.54 -30.23
N LEU A 14 4.65 5.07 -29.10
CA LEU A 14 3.23 5.11 -28.76
C LEU A 14 2.66 6.46 -29.17
N THR A 15 2.35 6.56 -30.46
CA THR A 15 1.53 7.61 -31.05
C THR A 15 0.07 7.33 -30.71
N THR A 16 -0.43 7.87 -29.59
CA THR A 16 -1.87 8.18 -29.42
C THR A 16 -2.00 9.32 -28.42
N THR A 17 -1.66 10.52 -28.88
CA THR A 17 -1.98 11.76 -28.16
C THR A 17 -3.46 12.07 -28.35
N ARG A 18 -4.34 11.33 -27.67
CA ARG A 18 -5.72 11.79 -27.46
C ARG A 18 -5.61 12.96 -26.47
N ARG A 19 -5.85 14.17 -26.97
CA ARG A 19 -5.70 15.45 -26.25
C ARG A 19 -6.77 15.54 -25.15
N TRP A 20 -6.48 15.01 -23.96
CA TRP A 20 -7.30 15.18 -22.77
C TRP A 20 -7.08 16.58 -22.20
N GLY A 21 -8.13 17.38 -22.12
CA GLY A 21 -8.06 18.81 -21.75
C GLY A 21 -7.70 19.05 -20.28
N GLY A 22 -6.68 19.89 -20.07
CA GLY A 22 -6.59 20.99 -19.08
C GLY A 22 -6.78 20.79 -17.56
N TYR A 23 -7.29 19.66 -17.07
CA TYR A 23 -7.84 19.58 -15.70
C TYR A 23 -7.26 18.47 -14.80
N MET A 24 -6.25 17.72 -15.24
CA MET A 24 -5.60 16.68 -14.42
C MET A 24 -4.21 17.15 -13.96
N ASN A 25 -3.84 16.89 -12.70
CA ASN A 25 -2.45 17.02 -12.25
C ASN A 25 -1.57 16.07 -13.10
N GLY A 26 -0.48 16.56 -13.67
CA GLY A 26 0.42 15.78 -14.53
C GLY A 26 0.94 14.50 -13.85
N GLU A 27 1.19 14.57 -12.53
CA GLU A 27 1.63 13.44 -11.73
C GLU A 27 0.55 12.36 -11.61
N ALA A 28 -0.71 12.76 -11.38
CA ALA A 28 -1.83 11.82 -11.29
C ALA A 28 -2.03 11.06 -12.61
N LYS A 29 -1.73 11.72 -13.74
CA LYS A 29 -1.77 11.09 -15.06
C LYS A 29 -0.65 10.07 -15.26
N VAL A 30 0.58 10.46 -14.91
CA VAL A 30 1.74 9.57 -15.01
C VAL A 30 1.50 8.31 -14.16
N TRP A 31 1.00 8.47 -12.95
CA TRP A 31 0.71 7.35 -12.06
C TRP A 31 -0.32 6.37 -12.64
N LEU A 32 -1.40 6.85 -13.27
CA LEU A 32 -2.39 5.97 -13.93
C LEU A 32 -1.77 5.17 -15.08
N VAL A 33 -0.89 5.81 -15.87
CA VAL A 33 -0.17 5.16 -16.97
C VAL A 33 0.80 4.09 -16.45
N GLU A 34 1.54 4.38 -15.39
CA GLU A 34 2.47 3.43 -14.76
C GLU A 34 1.76 2.19 -14.20
N HIS A 35 0.48 2.33 -13.83
CA HIS A 35 -0.34 1.24 -13.31
C HIS A 35 -1.23 0.57 -14.37
N ASP A 36 -1.11 0.96 -15.64
CA ASP A 36 -1.90 0.43 -16.76
C ASP A 36 -3.43 0.55 -16.54
N ILE A 37 -3.88 1.71 -16.01
CA ILE A 37 -5.30 1.97 -15.73
C ILE A 37 -5.84 3.05 -16.66
N GLU A 38 -6.82 2.66 -17.48
CA GLU A 38 -7.57 3.60 -18.31
C GLU A 38 -8.87 4.04 -17.63
N LEU A 39 -9.09 5.36 -17.57
CA LEU A 39 -10.30 5.96 -17.00
C LEU A 39 -10.96 6.86 -18.04
N ASP A 40 -12.29 6.87 -18.09
CA ASP A 40 -13.04 7.86 -18.85
C ASP A 40 -12.83 9.29 -18.28
N PRO A 41 -13.21 10.36 -18.98
CA PRO A 41 -13.04 11.74 -18.50
C PRO A 41 -13.70 12.07 -17.16
N ALA A 42 -14.89 11.51 -16.89
CA ALA A 42 -15.60 11.75 -15.65
C ALA A 42 -14.91 11.04 -14.47
N ALA A 43 -14.50 9.78 -14.68
CA ALA A 43 -13.71 9.00 -13.76
C ALA A 43 -12.34 9.65 -13.49
N THR A 44 -11.66 10.12 -14.54
CA THR A 44 -10.41 10.88 -14.46
C THR A 44 -10.53 12.10 -13.55
N LYS A 45 -11.59 12.91 -13.72
CA LYS A 45 -11.82 14.10 -12.88
C LYS A 45 -12.03 13.71 -11.42
N ARG A 46 -12.74 12.61 -11.16
CA ARG A 46 -12.94 12.07 -9.80
C ARG A 46 -11.63 11.56 -9.20
N PHE A 47 -10.81 10.87 -9.98
CA PHE A 47 -9.49 10.41 -9.54
C PHE A 47 -8.58 11.57 -9.14
N ALA A 48 -8.57 12.66 -9.91
CA ALA A 48 -7.79 13.86 -9.58
C ALA A 48 -8.19 14.51 -8.24
N ASN A 49 -9.46 14.39 -7.82
CA ASN A 49 -9.89 14.82 -6.49
C ASN A 49 -9.33 13.90 -5.40
N VAL A 50 -9.44 12.58 -5.58
CA VAL A 50 -8.86 11.61 -4.64
C VAL A 50 -7.36 11.83 -4.49
N TRP A 51 -6.64 12.06 -5.59
CA TRP A 51 -5.21 12.39 -5.57
C TRP A 51 -4.86 13.55 -4.64
N ARG A 52 -5.71 14.58 -4.61
CA ARG A 52 -5.54 15.73 -3.71
C ARG A 52 -5.87 15.37 -2.27
N ASP A 53 -6.91 14.58 -2.05
CA ASP A 53 -7.39 14.21 -0.71
C ASP A 53 -6.38 13.35 0.06
N VAL A 54 -5.55 12.57 -0.64
CA VAL A 54 -4.50 11.74 -0.04
C VAL A 54 -3.12 12.40 -0.04
N ALA A 55 -3.04 13.71 -0.31
CA ALA A 55 -1.77 14.43 -0.25
C ALA A 55 -1.24 14.46 1.20
N GLY A 56 0.06 14.18 1.38
CA GLY A 56 0.71 14.13 2.71
C GLY A 56 0.49 12.83 3.48
N VAL A 57 -0.21 11.86 2.90
CA VAL A 57 -0.25 10.48 3.40
C VAL A 57 1.04 9.77 3.01
N ASP A 58 1.54 8.88 3.89
CA ASP A 58 2.68 8.00 3.60
C ASP A 58 2.53 7.29 2.24
N ASP A 59 3.62 7.21 1.47
CA ASP A 59 3.60 6.77 0.08
C ASP A 59 2.95 5.40 -0.12
N HIS A 60 3.19 4.45 0.79
CA HIS A 60 2.62 3.11 0.67
C HIS A 60 1.10 3.11 0.89
N ILE A 61 0.64 3.90 1.88
CA ILE A 61 -0.78 4.06 2.16
C ILE A 61 -1.45 4.82 1.01
N ARG A 62 -0.78 5.85 0.49
CA ARG A 62 -1.23 6.65 -0.65
C ARG A 62 -1.41 5.79 -1.89
N ASP A 63 -0.42 5.01 -2.30
CA ASP A 63 -0.51 4.10 -3.45
C ASP A 63 -1.65 3.09 -3.30
N THR A 64 -1.80 2.51 -2.10
CA THR A 64 -2.88 1.57 -1.82
C THR A 64 -4.25 2.22 -1.99
N ALA A 65 -4.42 3.46 -1.50
CA ALA A 65 -5.66 4.21 -1.62
C ALA A 65 -5.95 4.60 -3.08
N LEU A 66 -4.94 5.07 -3.81
CA LEU A 66 -5.07 5.45 -5.22
C LEU A 66 -5.42 4.26 -6.09
N LEU A 67 -4.81 3.10 -5.88
CA LEU A 67 -5.13 1.88 -6.62
C LEU A 67 -6.56 1.40 -6.36
N ALA A 68 -7.01 1.48 -5.10
CA ALA A 68 -8.40 1.15 -4.76
C ALA A 68 -9.40 2.11 -5.43
N ALA A 69 -9.09 3.41 -5.45
CA ALA A 69 -9.91 4.42 -6.10
C ALA A 69 -9.94 4.23 -7.63
N ALA A 70 -8.79 4.02 -8.26
CA ALA A 70 -8.67 3.81 -9.70
C ALA A 70 -9.46 2.57 -10.16
N ARG A 71 -9.32 1.43 -9.46
CA ARG A 71 -10.09 0.21 -9.76
C ARG A 71 -11.58 0.38 -9.56
N TYR A 72 -12.01 1.13 -8.54
CA TYR A 72 -13.43 1.43 -8.34
C TYR A 72 -13.97 2.28 -9.50
N LEU A 73 -13.21 3.28 -9.93
CA LEU A 73 -13.56 4.16 -11.04
C LEU A 73 -13.54 3.45 -12.40
N ALA A 74 -12.69 2.44 -12.58
CA ALA A 74 -12.66 1.56 -13.75
C ALA A 74 -13.78 0.49 -13.73
N GLY A 75 -14.55 0.38 -12.64
CA GLY A 75 -15.60 -0.64 -12.48
C GLY A 75 -15.07 -2.03 -12.10
N GLU A 76 -13.78 -2.17 -11.82
CA GLU A 76 -13.12 -3.42 -11.44
C GLU A 76 -13.24 -3.74 -9.94
N ALA A 77 -13.54 -2.72 -9.13
CA ALA A 77 -13.75 -2.88 -7.68
C ALA A 77 -15.13 -2.38 -7.26
N THR A 78 -15.65 -2.98 -6.20
CA THR A 78 -16.91 -2.59 -5.55
C THR A 78 -16.65 -2.40 -4.05
N PRO A 79 -17.53 -1.68 -3.32
CA PRO A 79 -17.38 -1.56 -1.87
C PRO A 79 -17.35 -2.94 -1.18
N ALA A 80 -18.10 -3.91 -1.71
CA ALA A 80 -18.09 -5.29 -1.21
C ALA A 80 -16.75 -6.00 -1.45
N SER A 81 -16.11 -5.83 -2.61
CA SER A 81 -14.79 -6.44 -2.86
C SER A 81 -13.69 -5.81 -2.00
N VAL A 82 -13.70 -4.48 -1.85
CA VAL A 82 -12.79 -3.76 -0.94
C VAL A 82 -13.02 -4.17 0.52
N GLY A 83 -14.28 -4.31 0.94
CA GLY A 83 -14.63 -4.80 2.27
C GLY A 83 -14.11 -6.21 2.57
N LYS A 84 -14.15 -7.12 1.58
CA LYS A 84 -13.55 -8.46 1.69
C LYS A 84 -12.03 -8.38 1.86
N THR A 85 -11.35 -7.52 1.11
CA THR A 85 -9.90 -7.30 1.25
C THR A 85 -9.54 -6.74 2.62
N LEU A 86 -10.30 -5.76 3.12
CA LEU A 86 -10.12 -5.21 4.47
C LEU A 86 -10.34 -6.27 5.56
N ALA A 87 -11.38 -7.09 5.44
CA ALA A 87 -11.65 -8.17 6.39
C ALA A 87 -10.50 -9.20 6.43
N ARG A 88 -9.93 -9.54 5.27
CA ARG A 88 -8.74 -10.42 5.17
C ARG A 88 -7.52 -9.79 5.83
N ALA A 89 -7.26 -8.51 5.57
CA ALA A 89 -6.14 -7.80 6.20
C ALA A 89 -6.28 -7.75 7.73
N ARG A 90 -7.48 -7.42 8.25
CA ARG A 90 -7.77 -7.45 9.69
C ARG A 90 -7.57 -8.83 10.30
N SER A 91 -8.02 -9.88 9.61
CA SER A 91 -7.84 -11.26 10.06
C SER A 91 -6.36 -11.65 10.13
N ARG A 92 -5.55 -11.22 9.15
CA ARG A 92 -4.09 -11.42 9.16
C ARG A 92 -3.43 -10.69 10.33
N VAL A 93 -3.78 -9.43 10.57
CA VAL A 93 -3.26 -8.67 11.72
C VAL A 93 -3.62 -9.36 13.03
N ALA A 94 -4.88 -9.80 13.19
CA ALA A 94 -5.31 -10.52 14.39
C ALA A 94 -4.54 -11.84 14.58
N ALA A 95 -4.32 -12.61 13.52
CA ALA A 95 -3.54 -13.84 13.58
C ALA A 95 -2.08 -13.58 13.97
N GLN A 96 -1.43 -12.58 13.36
CA GLN A 96 -0.05 -12.22 13.69
C GLN A 96 0.08 -11.67 15.11
N TRP A 97 -0.93 -10.93 15.60
CA TRP A 97 -0.98 -10.47 16.99
C TRP A 97 -1.01 -11.63 17.99
N VAL A 98 -1.83 -12.66 17.72
CA VAL A 98 -1.87 -13.87 18.55
C VAL A 98 -0.56 -14.64 18.48
N ALA A 99 0.05 -14.76 17.29
CA ALA A 99 1.36 -15.40 17.14
C ALA A 99 2.44 -14.68 17.95
N ALA A 100 2.52 -13.35 17.84
CA ALA A 100 3.46 -12.53 18.60
C ALA A 100 3.27 -12.71 20.12
N LYS A 101 2.01 -12.75 20.58
CA LYS A 101 1.67 -13.01 21.98
C LYS A 101 2.16 -14.38 22.46
N VAL A 102 1.96 -15.43 21.67
CA VAL A 102 2.38 -16.79 22.04
C VAL A 102 3.91 -16.88 22.11
N VAL A 103 4.61 -16.38 21.10
CA VAL A 103 6.08 -16.37 21.07
C VAL A 103 6.66 -15.56 22.22
N ALA A 104 6.11 -14.37 22.51
CA ALA A 104 6.56 -13.54 23.61
C ALA A 104 6.40 -14.22 24.98
N LYS A 105 5.32 -14.99 25.17
CA LYS A 105 5.11 -15.78 26.39
C LYS A 105 6.16 -16.87 26.57
N LEU A 106 6.45 -17.60 25.48
CA LEU A 106 7.47 -18.65 25.49
C LEU A 106 8.85 -18.06 25.77
N ALA A 107 9.26 -17.01 25.04
CA ALA A 107 10.55 -16.36 25.23
C ALA A 107 10.77 -15.89 26.68
N VAL A 108 9.78 -15.25 27.30
CA VAL A 108 9.89 -14.83 28.72
C VAL A 108 9.92 -16.05 29.66
N GLY A 109 9.17 -17.10 29.36
CA GLY A 109 9.24 -18.37 30.08
C GLY A 109 10.62 -19.04 30.00
N ASP A 110 11.30 -18.89 28.86
CA ASP A 110 12.65 -19.39 28.61
C ASP A 110 13.74 -18.47 29.19
N GLY A 111 13.36 -17.37 29.86
CA GLY A 111 14.27 -16.47 30.57
C GLY A 111 14.61 -15.17 29.85
N ALA A 112 13.99 -14.87 28.70
CA ALA A 112 14.20 -13.59 28.03
C ALA A 112 13.70 -12.40 28.86
N ALA A 113 14.41 -11.27 28.76
CA ALA A 113 14.05 -10.05 29.47
C ALA A 113 12.78 -9.40 28.87
N GLU A 114 11.76 -9.14 29.70
CA GLU A 114 10.48 -8.55 29.26
C GLU A 114 10.64 -7.29 28.40
N ALA A 115 11.55 -6.39 28.77
CA ALA A 115 11.75 -5.12 28.04
C ALA A 115 12.33 -5.36 26.63
N ALA A 116 13.22 -6.35 26.48
CA ALA A 116 13.77 -6.72 25.19
C ALA A 116 12.71 -7.41 24.34
N THR A 117 12.01 -8.40 24.91
CA THR A 117 10.93 -9.12 24.22
C THR A 117 9.82 -8.18 23.75
N ALA A 118 9.41 -7.21 24.57
CA ALA A 118 8.39 -6.22 24.18
C ALA A 118 8.82 -5.40 22.96
N ARG A 119 10.08 -4.92 22.94
CA ARG A 119 10.64 -4.18 21.80
C ARG A 119 10.70 -5.06 20.55
N GLU A 120 11.19 -6.29 20.66
CA GLU A 120 11.36 -7.21 19.53
C GLU A 120 10.04 -7.59 18.86
N VAL A 121 8.99 -7.84 19.66
CA VAL A 121 7.65 -8.13 19.12
C VAL A 121 6.84 -6.88 18.77
N GLY A 122 7.42 -5.69 18.96
CA GLY A 122 6.83 -4.41 18.54
C GLY A 122 5.66 -3.95 19.41
N VAL A 123 5.68 -4.23 20.71
CA VAL A 123 4.64 -3.78 21.66
C VAL A 123 5.23 -3.02 22.84
N ASP A 124 4.39 -2.25 23.53
CA ASP A 124 4.79 -1.62 24.77
C ASP A 124 4.93 -2.66 25.91
N ARG A 125 5.76 -2.34 26.91
CA ARG A 125 6.02 -3.26 28.03
C ARG A 125 4.76 -3.59 28.83
N MET A 126 3.78 -2.68 28.92
CA MET A 126 2.52 -2.93 29.64
C MET A 126 1.62 -3.89 28.86
N ALA A 127 1.59 -3.82 27.53
CA ALA A 127 0.92 -4.80 26.69
C ALA A 127 1.50 -6.19 26.88
N LEU A 128 2.83 -6.32 26.92
CA LEU A 128 3.48 -7.60 27.22
C LEU A 128 3.11 -8.11 28.61
N ARG A 129 3.14 -7.27 29.65
CA ARG A 129 2.73 -7.66 31.01
C ARG A 129 1.29 -8.16 31.07
N ARG A 130 0.36 -7.46 30.39
CA ARG A 130 -1.03 -7.92 30.25
C ARG A 130 -1.11 -9.29 29.57
N TRP A 131 -0.29 -9.54 28.54
CA TRP A 131 -0.25 -10.86 27.91
C TRP A 131 0.22 -11.95 28.88
N LEU A 132 1.22 -11.66 29.70
CA LEU A 132 1.75 -12.54 30.74
C LEU A 132 0.80 -12.72 31.93
N GLY A 133 -0.36 -12.04 31.96
CA GLY A 133 -1.30 -12.08 33.09
C GLY A 133 -0.86 -11.26 34.30
N LYS A 134 0.13 -10.36 34.12
CA LYS A 134 0.64 -9.47 35.15
C LYS A 134 -0.16 -8.16 35.16
N ARG A 135 -0.38 -7.61 36.37
CA ARG A 135 -0.93 -6.26 36.55
C ARG A 135 0.19 -5.21 36.43
#